data_AF-F6D2A8-F1
#
_entry.id   AF-F6D2A8-F1
#
_cell.length_a   1.000
_cell.length_b   1.000
_cell.length_c   1.000
_cell.angle_alpha   90.00
_cell.angle_beta   90.00
_cell.angle_gamma   90.00
#
_symmetry.space_group_name_H-M   'P 1'
#
loop_
_entity.id
_entity.type
_entity.pdbx_description
1 polymer ?
#
loop_
_entity_poly.entity_id
_entity_poly.type
_entity_poly.pdbx_seq_one_letter_code
_entity_poly.pdbx_strand_id
1 'polypeptide(L)'
;MILPVSSASTAYNVGIQDKYVKATALCSCGEHSYTYHIGIFENYCPFCHHYECLEWNPKGTAEGEWTCGHCDSDFCAVDGRCKSGGSGVYLSYYEVPKPVVANNATSAEIAPVQKSHGELMFDRISQYKDVNLLGMSL
;
A
#
# COMPACT_ATOMS: atom_id res chain seq x y z
N MET A 1 2.17 -4.30 -8.78
CA MET A 1 3.54 -4.81 -8.58
C MET A 1 3.88 -4.51 -7.12
N ILE A 2 4.13 -5.53 -6.28
CA ILE A 2 4.52 -5.31 -4.88
C ILE A 2 6.03 -5.14 -4.89
N LEU A 3 6.51 -3.90 -4.74
CA LEU A 3 7.94 -3.62 -4.64
C LEU A 3 8.47 -4.13 -3.28
N PRO A 4 9.71 -4.62 -3.20
CA PRO A 4 10.28 -5.09 -1.95
C PRO A 4 10.42 -3.91 -0.98
N VAL A 5 9.68 -3.96 0.14
CA VAL A 5 9.91 -3.09 1.29
C VAL A 5 11.37 -3.32 1.72
N SER A 6 12.20 -2.27 1.68
CA SER A 6 13.53 -2.34 2.27
C SER A 6 13.36 -2.66 3.77
N SER A 7 13.91 -3.79 4.18
CA SER A 7 13.63 -4.47 5.45
C SER A 7 14.24 -3.79 6.70
N ALA A 8 14.54 -2.49 6.63
CA ALA A 8 15.25 -1.74 7.66
C ALA A 8 14.35 -0.80 8.48
N SER A 9 13.16 -0.45 7.99
CA SER A 9 12.27 0.46 8.72
C SER A 9 11.36 -0.26 9.70
N THR A 10 11.05 0.38 10.82
CA THR A 10 10.02 -0.06 11.78
C THR A 10 8.59 0.29 11.33
N ALA A 11 8.45 1.02 10.23
CA ALA A 11 7.15 1.41 9.69
C ALA A 11 6.34 0.21 9.19
N TYR A 12 5.02 0.38 9.16
CA TYR A 12 4.07 -0.62 8.70
C TYR A 12 2.89 0.04 7.96
N ASN A 13 1.99 -0.78 7.39
CA ASN A 13 0.88 -0.32 6.53
C ASN A 13 1.33 0.55 5.34
N VAL A 14 2.54 0.29 4.83
CA VAL A 14 3.10 0.98 3.67
C VAL A 14 2.30 0.60 2.42
N GLY A 15 1.85 1.60 1.67
CA GLY A 15 1.15 1.40 0.41
C GLY A 15 1.51 2.50 -0.59
N ILE A 16 1.88 2.09 -1.80
CA ILE A 16 2.13 2.96 -2.94
C ILE A 16 1.03 2.70 -3.96
N GLN A 17 0.30 3.75 -4.35
CA GLN A 17 -0.73 3.72 -5.38
C GLN A 17 -0.49 4.88 -6.35
N ASP A 18 -1.11 4.82 -7.52
CA ASP A 18 -0.93 5.82 -8.58
C ASP A 18 -1.26 7.24 -8.07
N LYS A 19 -2.32 7.38 -7.26
CA LYS A 19 -2.77 8.69 -6.75
C LYS A 19 -2.13 9.11 -5.43
N TYR A 20 -1.79 8.15 -4.57
CA TYR A 20 -1.37 8.45 -3.21
C TYR A 20 -0.44 7.39 -2.62
N VAL A 21 0.33 7.81 -1.64
CA VAL A 21 1.17 6.96 -0.81
C VAL A 21 0.72 7.04 0.64
N LYS A 22 0.87 5.95 1.39
CA LYS A 22 0.54 5.90 2.82
C LYS A 22 1.52 5.06 3.61
N ALA A 23 1.77 5.44 4.85
CA ALA A 23 2.56 4.65 5.79
C ALA A 23 2.18 5.01 7.23
N THR A 24 2.38 4.05 8.14
CA THR A 24 2.44 4.29 9.58
C THR A 24 3.90 4.28 10.01
N ALA A 25 4.45 5.43 10.39
CA ALA A 25 5.88 5.64 10.57
C ALA A 25 6.19 6.54 11.78
N LEU A 26 7.47 6.60 12.17
CA LEU A 26 7.97 7.55 13.15
C LEU A 26 8.36 8.86 12.47
N CYS A 27 8.18 9.99 13.16
CA CYS A 27 8.60 11.29 12.65
C CYS A 27 10.13 11.36 12.59
N SER A 28 10.68 11.67 11.41
CA SER A 28 12.13 11.81 11.20
C SER A 28 12.59 13.26 11.00
N CYS A 29 11.69 14.24 11.07
CA CYS A 29 12.02 15.66 10.87
C CYS A 29 11.88 16.53 12.14
N GLY A 30 11.40 15.95 13.25
CA GLY A 30 11.25 16.64 14.54
C GLY A 30 9.98 17.49 14.70
N GLU A 31 9.10 17.55 13.69
CA GLU A 31 7.86 18.35 13.76
C GLU A 31 6.79 17.70 14.66
N HIS A 32 6.78 16.38 14.71
CA HIS A 32 5.92 15.57 15.57
C HIS A 32 6.70 14.76 16.61
N SER A 33 6.01 14.28 17.64
CA SER A 33 6.56 13.35 18.63
C SER A 33 7.10 12.08 17.96
N TYR A 34 8.14 11.49 18.56
CA TYR A 34 8.74 10.22 18.12
C TYR A 34 7.87 9.02 18.51
N THR A 35 6.67 8.98 17.94
CA THR A 35 5.63 7.94 18.08
C THR A 35 5.08 7.63 16.69
N TYR A 36 4.31 6.53 16.55
CA TYR A 36 3.73 6.18 15.24
C TYR A 36 2.60 7.13 14.85
N HIS A 37 2.67 7.64 13.61
CA HIS A 37 1.64 8.45 12.99
C HIS A 37 1.32 7.92 11.59
N ILE A 38 0.13 8.24 11.09
CA ILE A 38 -0.28 7.87 9.73
C ILE A 38 -0.08 9.08 8.83
N GLY A 39 0.78 8.95 7.82
CA GLY A 39 0.91 9.89 6.71
C GLY A 39 0.19 9.35 5.47
N ILE A 40 -0.61 10.19 4.83
CA ILE A 40 -1.24 9.89 3.52
C ILE A 40 -1.03 11.11 2.63
N PHE A 41 -0.28 10.94 1.54
CA PHE A 41 0.13 12.02 0.66
C PHE A 41 -0.19 11.72 -0.79
N GLU A 42 -0.37 12.76 -1.60
CA GLU A 42 -0.39 12.61 -3.05
C GLU A 42 0.90 11.91 -3.51
N ASN A 43 0.80 11.00 -4.48
CA ASN A 43 1.98 10.40 -5.10
C ASN A 43 2.57 11.40 -6.11
N TYR A 44 3.12 12.49 -5.57
CA TYR A 44 3.63 13.64 -6.30
C TYR A 44 4.85 14.22 -5.59
N CYS A 45 5.93 14.47 -6.33
CA CYS A 45 7.08 15.17 -5.81
C CYS A 45 6.94 16.69 -6.08
N PRO A 46 6.77 17.52 -5.04
CA PRO A 46 6.70 18.98 -5.17
C PRO A 46 8.03 19.63 -5.56
N PHE A 47 9.14 18.90 -5.48
CA PHE A 47 10.48 19.43 -5.78
C PHE A 47 10.79 19.38 -7.28
N CYS A 48 10.45 18.28 -7.96
CA CYS A 48 10.66 18.10 -9.39
C CYS A 48 9.38 18.03 -10.22
N HIS A 49 8.22 18.17 -9.58
CA HIS A 49 6.89 18.20 -10.20
C HIS A 49 6.47 16.95 -10.98
N HIS A 50 6.92 15.77 -10.54
CA HIS A 50 6.53 14.48 -11.13
C HIS A 50 5.48 13.77 -10.28
N TYR A 51 4.53 13.11 -10.95
CA TYR A 51 3.57 12.20 -10.33
C TYR A 51 4.09 10.76 -10.35
N GLU A 52 3.48 9.89 -9.55
CA GLU A 52 3.72 8.45 -9.53
C GLU A 52 5.19 8.08 -9.22
N CYS A 53 5.90 8.95 -8.52
CA CYS A 53 7.35 8.86 -8.37
C CYS A 53 7.84 8.59 -6.93
N LEU A 54 6.95 8.53 -5.95
CA LEU A 54 7.36 8.31 -4.56
C LEU A 54 7.60 6.82 -4.30
N GLU A 55 8.82 6.51 -3.90
CA GLU A 55 9.27 5.20 -3.50
C GLU A 55 9.40 5.10 -1.98
N TRP A 56 9.22 3.91 -1.44
CA TRP A 56 9.34 3.68 -0.01
C TRP A 56 10.78 3.38 0.39
N ASN A 57 11.36 4.29 1.17
CA ASN A 57 12.58 4.10 1.94
C ASN A 57 13.74 3.36 1.22
N PRO A 58 14.13 3.75 -0.01
CA PRO A 58 15.21 3.09 -0.74
C PRO A 58 16.56 3.14 0.00
N LYS A 59 16.74 4.15 0.87
CA LYS A 59 17.94 4.36 1.70
C LYS A 59 17.95 3.56 3.01
N GLY A 60 16.84 2.90 3.36
CA GLY A 60 16.79 1.99 4.52
C GLY A 60 16.84 2.71 5.88
N THR A 61 16.26 3.90 6.00
CA THR A 61 16.14 4.61 7.29
C THR A 61 15.26 3.84 8.27
N ALA A 62 15.54 3.98 9.57
CA ALA A 62 14.87 3.22 10.63
C ALA A 62 13.41 3.67 10.82
N GLU A 63 13.15 4.97 10.66
CA GLU A 63 11.82 5.58 10.74
C GLU A 63 11.00 5.32 9.47
N GLY A 64 11.68 5.19 8.32
CA GLY A 64 11.07 5.19 7.00
C GLY A 64 10.96 6.61 6.41
N GLU A 65 10.91 6.68 5.08
CA GLU A 65 10.77 7.93 4.33
C GLU A 65 10.17 7.70 2.95
N TRP A 66 9.58 8.75 2.38
CA TRP A 66 9.22 8.78 0.97
C TRP A 66 10.35 9.42 0.18
N THR A 67 10.86 8.75 -0.84
CA THR A 67 11.92 9.27 -1.70
C THR A 67 11.40 9.40 -3.12
N CYS A 68 11.64 10.53 -3.77
CA CYS A 68 11.31 10.68 -5.18
C CYS A 68 12.32 9.92 -6.05
N GLY A 69 11.86 8.95 -6.85
CA GLY A 69 12.68 8.20 -7.81
C GLY A 69 13.20 9.01 -9.01
N HIS A 70 12.85 10.30 -9.14
CA HIS A 70 13.35 11.17 -10.22
C HIS A 70 14.43 12.16 -9.77
N CYS A 71 14.36 12.66 -8.54
CA CYS A 71 15.26 13.71 -8.04
C CYS A 71 15.87 13.43 -6.67
N ASP A 72 15.65 12.22 -6.13
CA ASP A 72 16.17 11.73 -4.85
C ASP A 72 15.82 12.58 -3.62
N SER A 73 14.84 13.49 -3.75
CA SER A 73 14.33 14.27 -2.63
C SER A 73 13.63 13.35 -1.62
N ASP A 74 14.05 13.42 -0.36
CA ASP A 74 13.47 12.64 0.73
C ASP A 74 12.47 13.47 1.53
N PHE A 75 11.39 12.82 1.96
CA PHE A 75 10.32 13.42 2.73
C PHE A 75 10.02 12.58 3.97
N CYS A 76 9.73 13.25 5.08
CA CYS A 76 9.25 12.63 6.30
C CYS A 76 7.96 11.85 6.01
N ALA A 77 7.90 10.58 6.42
CA ALA A 77 6.73 9.74 6.19
C ALA A 77 5.50 10.15 7.03
N VAL A 78 5.66 11.04 8.01
CA VAL A 78 4.59 11.51 8.92
C VAL A 78 3.94 12.80 8.44
N ASP A 79 4.73 13.81 8.13
CA ASP A 79 4.26 15.16 7.79
C ASP A 79 4.59 15.60 6.37
N GLY A 80 5.32 14.77 5.62
CA GLY A 80 5.67 15.08 4.23
C GLY A 80 6.74 16.15 4.08
N ARG A 81 7.33 16.66 5.18
CA ARG A 81 8.39 17.68 5.10
C ARG A 81 9.61 17.12 4.39
N CYS A 82 10.12 17.87 3.43
CA CYS A 82 11.38 17.58 2.77
C CYS A 82 12.53 17.60 3.77
N LYS A 83 13.36 16.56 3.76
CA LYS A 83 14.49 16.36 4.68
C LYS A 83 15.76 17.09 4.21
N SER A 84 15.79 17.59 2.97
CA SER A 84 16.81 18.54 2.53
C SER A 84 16.64 19.86 3.30
N GLY A 85 17.55 20.11 4.24
CA GLY A 85 17.45 21.20 5.21
C GLY A 85 17.15 22.57 4.57
N GLY A 86 16.15 23.26 5.09
CA GLY A 86 15.82 24.65 4.74
C GLY A 86 14.89 24.84 3.52
N SER A 87 14.49 23.78 2.81
CA SER A 87 13.66 23.94 1.61
C SER A 87 12.24 24.45 1.89
N GLY A 88 11.67 24.16 3.06
CA GLY A 88 10.29 24.50 3.40
C GLY A 88 9.23 23.79 2.52
N VAL A 89 9.64 22.77 1.76
CA VAL A 89 8.79 22.02 0.84
C VAL A 89 8.15 20.82 1.56
N TYR A 90 6.87 20.58 1.29
CA TYR A 90 6.09 19.49 1.87
C TYR A 90 5.33 18.74 0.79
N LEU A 91 5.16 17.43 1.00
CA LEU A 91 4.15 16.66 0.26
C LEU A 91 2.75 17.17 0.60
N SER A 92 1.86 17.17 -0.39
CA SER A 92 0.45 17.50 -0.20
C SER A 92 -0.27 16.31 0.43
N TYR A 93 -1.03 16.54 1.50
CA TYR A 93 -1.90 15.51 2.07
C TYR A 93 -2.94 15.05 1.04
N TYR A 94 -3.13 13.74 0.92
CA TYR A 94 -4.20 13.21 0.08
C TYR A 94 -5.48 13.10 0.90
N GLU A 95 -6.49 13.88 0.50
CA GLU A 95 -7.84 13.71 1.02
C GLU A 95 -8.44 12.44 0.44
N VAL A 96 -8.59 11.41 1.28
CA VAL A 96 -9.32 10.20 0.86
C VAL A 96 -10.75 10.63 0.49
N PRO A 97 -11.21 10.39 -0.76
CA PRO A 97 -12.57 10.74 -1.15
C PRO A 97 -13.54 10.10 -0.17
N LYS A 98 -14.44 10.89 0.42
CA LYS A 98 -15.50 10.35 1.28
C LYS A 98 -16.22 9.27 0.49
N PRO A 99 -16.43 8.06 1.04
CA PRO A 99 -17.19 7.03 0.35
C PRO A 99 -18.55 7.63 0.00
N VAL A 100 -18.82 7.78 -1.29
CA VAL A 100 -20.13 8.21 -1.75
C VAL A 100 -21.07 7.08 -1.39
N VAL A 101 -21.99 7.32 -0.45
CA VAL A 101 -23.09 6.38 -0.18
C VAL A 101 -23.89 6.29 -1.48
N ALA A 102 -23.65 5.23 -2.24
CA ALA A 102 -24.26 5.01 -3.54
C ALA A 102 -25.73 4.63 -3.36
N ASN A 103 -26.59 5.64 -3.18
CA ASN A 103 -28.02 5.47 -3.41
C ASN A 103 -28.20 5.55 -4.92
N ASN A 104 -28.23 4.39 -5.58
CA ASN A 104 -28.92 4.08 -6.86
C ASN A 104 -28.26 2.85 -7.52
N ALA A 105 -28.48 1.66 -6.95
CA ALA A 105 -28.26 0.42 -7.66
C ALA A 105 -29.49 0.11 -8.53
N THR A 106 -29.50 0.62 -9.77
CA THR A 106 -30.24 -0.06 -10.84
C THR A 106 -29.37 -1.20 -11.35
N SER A 107 -29.96 -2.40 -11.28
CA SER A 107 -29.42 -3.72 -11.60
C SER A 107 -28.37 -3.75 -12.72
N ALA A 108 -27.14 -4.13 -12.37
CA ALA A 108 -26.20 -4.75 -13.30
C ALA A 108 -25.95 -6.17 -12.78
N GLU A 109 -26.09 -7.13 -13.69
CA GLU A 109 -25.92 -8.58 -13.50
C GLU A 109 -24.72 -8.93 -12.60
N ILE A 110 -24.95 -9.80 -11.63
CA ILE A 110 -23.92 -10.33 -10.74
C ILE A 110 -23.00 -11.24 -11.57
N ALA A 111 -21.83 -10.73 -11.94
CA ALA A 111 -20.76 -11.57 -12.48
C ALA A 111 -20.36 -12.62 -11.42
N PRO A 112 -20.17 -13.91 -11.78
CA PRO A 112 -19.90 -14.96 -10.81
C PRO A 112 -18.54 -14.73 -10.11
N VAL A 113 -18.60 -14.75 -8.77
CA VAL A 113 -17.47 -14.68 -7.83
C VAL A 113 -16.35 -15.63 -8.28
N GLN A 114 -15.19 -15.07 -8.60
CA GLN A 114 -13.99 -15.85 -8.93
C GLN A 114 -13.42 -16.44 -7.62
N LYS A 115 -13.60 -17.75 -7.43
CA LYS A 115 -13.04 -18.50 -6.30
C LYS A 115 -11.51 -18.39 -6.29
N SER A 116 -10.94 -18.23 -5.09
CA SER A 116 -9.50 -18.18 -4.91
C SER A 116 -8.85 -19.50 -5.35
N HIS A 117 -7.57 -19.46 -5.75
CA HIS A 117 -6.84 -20.66 -6.18
C HIS A 117 -6.83 -21.76 -5.10
N GLY A 118 -6.84 -21.38 -3.81
CA GLY A 118 -6.97 -22.32 -2.70
C GLY A 118 -8.33 -23.01 -2.69
N GLU A 119 -9.41 -22.29 -2.94
CA GLU A 119 -10.77 -22.82 -2.91
C GLU A 119 -11.06 -23.78 -4.07
N LEU A 120 -10.48 -23.50 -5.24
CA LEU A 120 -10.49 -24.42 -6.40
C LEU A 120 -9.74 -25.74 -6.11
N MET A 121 -8.64 -25.68 -5.34
CA MET A 121 -7.88 -26.88 -4.95
C MET A 121 -8.64 -27.73 -3.93
N PHE A 122 -9.29 -27.11 -2.94
CA PHE A 122 -10.12 -27.82 -1.96
C PHE A 122 -11.33 -28.52 -2.59
N ASP A 123 -12.02 -27.86 -3.54
CA ASP A 123 -13.14 -28.45 -4.27
C ASP A 123 -12.72 -29.69 -5.08
N ARG A 124 -11.56 -29.63 -5.75
CA ARG A 124 -11.01 -30.78 -6.49
C ARG A 124 -10.67 -31.96 -5.58
N ILE A 125 -10.07 -31.70 -4.43
CA ILE A 125 -9.68 -32.77 -3.49
C ILE A 125 -10.92 -33.40 -2.83
N SER A 126 -11.99 -32.62 -2.60
CA SER A 126 -13.23 -33.13 -2.01
C SER A 126 -13.99 -34.09 -2.93
N GLN A 127 -13.84 -33.97 -4.26
CA GLN A 127 -14.48 -34.87 -5.23
C GLN A 127 -13.89 -36.30 -5.25
N TYR A 128 -12.72 -36.52 -4.66
CA TYR A 128 -12.08 -37.85 -4.62
C TYR A 128 -12.33 -38.61 -3.31
N LYS A 129 -13.18 -38.09 -2.41
CA LYS A 129 -13.49 -38.76 -1.14
C LYS A 129 -14.51 -39.90 -1.25
N ASP A 130 -15.21 -40.02 -2.39
CA ASP A 130 -16.30 -40.99 -2.61
C ASP A 130 -15.97 -42.08 -3.65
N VAL A 131 -14.68 -42.33 -3.95
CA VAL A 131 -14.30 -43.58 -4.62
C VAL A 131 -14.25 -44.69 -3.58
N ASN A 132 -15.38 -45.39 -3.48
CA ASN A 132 -15.57 -46.68 -2.84
C ASN A 132 -14.45 -47.64 -3.29
N LEU A 133 -13.43 -47.77 -2.45
CA LEU A 133 -12.34 -48.72 -2.61
C LEU A 133 -12.92 -50.12 -2.30
N LEU A 134 -12.96 -50.98 -3.32
CA LEU A 134 -13.25 -52.42 -3.29
C LEU A 134 -14.72 -52.87 -3.35
N GLY A 135 -15.32 -52.70 -4.53
CA GLY A 135 -16.29 -53.67 -5.05
C GLY A 135 -15.62 -54.63 -6.03
N MET A 136 -14.80 -55.57 -5.53
CA MET A 136 -14.37 -56.77 -6.27
C MET A 136 -14.67 -57.98 -5.38
N SER A 137 -15.77 -58.67 -5.67
CA SER A 137 -16.01 -60.04 -5.21
C SER A 137 -16.12 -60.93 -6.44
N LEU A 138 -15.11 -61.78 -6.63
CA LEU A 138 -15.18 -63.17 -7.08
C LEU A 138 -13.86 -63.83 -6.66
#